data_AF-A0A518B7H7-F1
#
_entry.id   AF-A0A518B7H7-F1
#
_cell.length_a   1.000
_cell.length_b   1.000
_cell.length_c   1.000
_cell.angle_alpha   90.00
_cell.angle_beta   90.00
_cell.angle_gamma   90.00
#
_symmetry.space_group_name_H-M   'P 1'
#
loop_
_entity.id
_entity.type
_entity.pdbx_description
1 polymer ?
#
loop_
_entity_poly.entity_id
_entity_poly.type
_entity_poly.pdbx_seq_one_letter_code
_entity_poly.pdbx_strand_id
1 'polypeptide(L)'
;MQRSHLKRKEVLRLNELLTHNLRTVKCYLMKEDFQRLWDYKAPWRIGSFFQEWLDRALSTRIEPMRNLARTLERHAEQIFNWFEAKGEISAGAVEGMNLKVKLTTRRSYGFRDPNTLKYALYHNLGNLPEPPSTHKF
;
A
#
# COMPACT_ATOMS: atom_id res chain seq x y z
N MET A 1 -25.61 21.08 -17.43
CA MET A 1 -25.89 21.83 -16.18
C MET A 1 -25.60 23.31 -16.44
N GLN A 2 -26.64 24.15 -16.44
CA GLN A 2 -26.55 25.58 -16.77
C GLN A 2 -25.81 26.36 -15.67
N ARG A 3 -24.75 27.09 -16.04
CA ARG A 3 -23.87 27.87 -15.13
C ARG A 3 -24.43 29.26 -14.73
N SER A 4 -25.62 29.62 -15.18
CA SER A 4 -26.09 31.02 -15.22
C SER A 4 -26.67 31.59 -13.92
N HIS A 5 -26.85 30.80 -12.85
CA HIS A 5 -27.46 31.27 -11.58
C HIS A 5 -26.71 30.81 -10.31
N LEU A 6 -25.38 30.91 -10.25
CA LEU A 6 -24.63 30.59 -9.02
C LEU A 6 -24.03 31.85 -8.40
N LYS A 7 -24.26 32.06 -7.09
CA LYS A 7 -23.59 33.10 -6.30
C LYS A 7 -22.09 32.79 -6.26
N ARG A 8 -21.23 33.81 -6.17
CA ARG A 8 -19.75 33.69 -6.26
C ARG A 8 -19.16 32.59 -5.36
N LYS A 9 -19.72 32.38 -4.15
CA LYS A 9 -19.31 31.33 -3.22
C LYS A 9 -19.64 29.91 -3.72
N GLU A 10 -20.76 29.73 -4.41
CA GLU A 10 -21.21 28.43 -4.94
C GLU A 10 -20.39 28.03 -6.17
N VAL A 11 -19.99 28.99 -7.01
CA VAL A 11 -19.07 28.76 -8.14
C VAL A 11 -17.70 28.28 -7.64
N LEU A 12 -17.18 28.88 -6.57
CA LEU A 12 -15.91 28.47 -5.96
C LEU A 12 -15.99 27.04 -5.42
N ARG A 13 -17.05 26.72 -4.66
CA ARG A 13 -17.27 25.37 -4.12
C ARG A 13 -17.45 24.32 -5.22
N LEU A 14 -18.16 24.66 -6.30
CA LEU A 14 -18.34 23.77 -7.45
C LEU A 14 -17.01 23.51 -8.16
N ASN A 15 -16.19 24.55 -8.38
CA ASN A 15 -14.87 24.41 -8.99
C ASN A 15 -13.92 23.58 -8.11
N GLU A 16 -13.98 23.74 -6.79
CA GLU A 16 -13.22 22.94 -5.84
C GLU A 16 -13.63 21.45 -5.93
N LEU A 17 -14.93 21.14 -5.89
CA LEU A 17 -15.45 19.78 -6.04
C LEU A 17 -15.07 19.15 -7.39
N LEU A 18 -15.21 19.88 -8.49
CA LEU A 18 -14.80 19.42 -9.81
C LEU A 18 -13.28 19.16 -9.87
N THR A 19 -12.48 20.04 -9.27
CA THR A 19 -11.01 19.89 -9.19
C THR A 19 -10.62 18.66 -8.39
N HIS A 20 -11.25 18.43 -7.23
CA HIS A 20 -11.00 17.24 -6.42
C HIS A 20 -11.39 15.96 -7.16
N ASN A 21 -12.56 15.95 -7.82
CA ASN A 21 -12.99 14.81 -8.61
C ASN A 21 -11.98 14.50 -9.74
N LEU A 22 -11.51 15.53 -10.45
CA LEU A 22 -10.48 15.37 -11.49
C LEU A 22 -9.14 14.85 -10.94
N ARG A 23 -8.73 15.29 -9.74
CA ARG A 23 -7.52 14.77 -9.08
C ARG A 23 -7.67 13.29 -8.73
N THR A 24 -8.80 12.90 -8.16
CA THR A 24 -9.07 11.51 -7.79
C THR A 24 -9.10 10.61 -9.02
N VAL A 25 -9.77 11.03 -10.10
CA VAL A 25 -9.79 10.29 -11.37
C VAL A 25 -8.38 10.17 -11.95
N LYS A 26 -7.57 11.24 -11.92
CA LYS A 26 -6.18 11.19 -12.37
C LYS A 26 -5.35 10.17 -11.57
N CYS A 27 -5.44 10.21 -10.23
CA CYS A 27 -4.75 9.24 -9.38
C CYS A 27 -5.17 7.80 -9.68
N TYR A 28 -6.48 7.58 -9.84
CA TYR A 28 -7.03 6.28 -10.16
C TYR A 28 -6.48 5.74 -11.49
N LEU A 29 -6.53 6.55 -12.56
CA LEU A 29 -5.99 6.16 -13.86
C LEU A 29 -4.49 5.87 -13.81
N MET A 30 -3.71 6.64 -13.05
CA MET A 30 -2.27 6.38 -12.90
C MET A 30 -2.00 5.09 -12.11
N LYS A 31 -2.82 4.79 -11.10
CA LYS A 31 -2.75 3.54 -10.34
C LYS A 31 -3.09 2.32 -11.21
N GLU A 32 -4.10 2.43 -12.06
CA GLU A 32 -4.46 1.37 -13.03
C GLU A 32 -3.37 1.19 -14.09
N ASP A 33 -2.84 2.28 -14.65
CA ASP A 33 -1.72 2.20 -15.61
C ASP A 33 -0.49 1.54 -14.99
N PHE A 34 -0.18 1.81 -13.71
CA PHE A 34 0.93 1.16 -13.00
C PHE A 34 0.77 -0.36 -12.88
N GLN A 35 -0.45 -0.90 -12.83
CA GLN A 35 -0.67 -2.35 -12.73
C GLN A 35 -0.06 -3.12 -13.90
N ARG A 36 0.06 -2.47 -15.07
CA ARG A 36 0.69 -3.03 -16.26
C ARG A 36 2.15 -3.39 -16.07
N LEU A 37 2.81 -2.86 -15.02
CA LEU A 37 4.18 -3.21 -14.65
C LEU A 37 4.35 -4.74 -14.53
N TRP A 38 3.35 -5.41 -13.94
CA TRP A 38 3.40 -6.85 -13.65
C TRP A 38 3.17 -7.75 -14.87
N ASP A 39 2.67 -7.20 -15.98
CA ASP A 39 2.42 -7.95 -17.21
C ASP A 39 3.66 -8.09 -18.10
N TYR A 40 4.70 -7.28 -17.85
CA TYR A 40 5.91 -7.31 -18.65
C TYR A 40 6.81 -8.50 -18.31
N LYS A 41 7.29 -9.18 -19.35
CA LYS A 41 8.24 -10.31 -19.25
C LYS A 41 9.69 -9.93 -19.53
N ALA A 42 9.92 -8.78 -20.14
CA ALA A 42 11.24 -8.33 -20.59
C ALA A 42 11.83 -7.28 -19.63
N PRO A 43 12.99 -7.53 -18.99
CA PRO A 43 13.59 -6.63 -17.98
C PRO A 43 13.80 -5.19 -18.45
N TRP A 44 14.31 -4.99 -19.67
CA TRP A 44 14.56 -3.65 -20.21
C TRP A 44 13.28 -2.82 -20.36
N ARG A 45 12.16 -3.48 -20.70
CA ARG A 45 10.87 -2.82 -20.92
C ARG A 45 10.19 -2.45 -19.59
N ILE A 46 10.43 -3.24 -18.55
CA ILE A 46 10.00 -2.94 -17.17
C ILE A 46 10.69 -1.66 -16.68
N GLY A 47 12.02 -1.58 -16.82
CA GLY A 47 12.80 -0.43 -16.39
C GLY A 47 12.37 0.88 -17.06
N SER A 48 12.22 0.88 -18.38
CA SER A 48 11.75 2.06 -19.13
C SER A 48 10.35 2.50 -18.70
N PHE A 49 9.40 1.56 -18.63
CA PHE A 49 8.03 1.87 -18.21
C PHE A 49 7.99 2.40 -16.77
N PHE A 50 8.77 1.82 -15.87
CA PHE A 50 8.84 2.23 -14.48
C PHE A 50 9.33 3.67 -14.36
N GLN A 51 10.43 4.03 -15.05
CA GLN A 51 10.96 5.39 -15.05
C GLN A 51 9.98 6.39 -15.66
N GLU A 52 9.38 6.08 -16.81
CA GLU A 52 8.35 6.94 -17.43
C GLU A 52 7.13 7.15 -16.51
N TRP A 53 6.75 6.12 -15.76
CA TRP A 53 5.67 6.24 -14.79
C TRP A 53 6.08 7.12 -13.60
N LEU A 54 7.30 6.96 -13.07
CA LEU A 54 7.84 7.81 -12.00
C LEU A 54 7.86 9.28 -12.42
N ASP A 55 8.35 9.59 -13.61
CA ASP A 55 8.41 10.96 -14.14
C ASP A 55 7.01 11.58 -14.28
N ARG A 56 6.05 10.80 -14.80
CA ARG A 56 4.64 11.21 -14.84
C ARG A 56 4.06 11.43 -13.44
N ALA A 57 4.39 10.58 -12.47
CA ALA A 57 3.91 10.70 -11.09
C ALA A 57 4.50 11.92 -10.37
N LEU A 58 5.81 12.17 -10.54
CA LEU A 58 6.52 13.31 -9.97
C LEU A 58 6.08 14.65 -10.56
N SER A 59 5.73 14.66 -11.85
CA SER A 59 5.19 15.84 -12.52
C SER A 59 3.72 16.12 -12.16
N THR A 60 3.03 15.19 -11.49
CA THR A 60 1.71 15.51 -10.94
C THR A 60 1.86 16.51 -9.79
N ARG A 61 1.11 17.60 -9.82
CA ARG A 61 0.97 18.52 -8.67
C ARG A 61 0.10 17.92 -7.55
N ILE A 62 0.14 16.61 -7.38
CA ILE A 62 -0.66 15.83 -6.43
C ILE A 62 0.32 15.16 -5.47
N GLU A 63 0.44 15.69 -4.25
CA GLU A 63 1.48 15.26 -3.30
C GLU A 63 1.44 13.75 -2.97
N PRO A 64 0.27 13.11 -2.80
CA PRO A 64 0.21 11.65 -2.63
C PRO A 64 0.89 10.85 -3.75
N MET A 65 0.75 11.28 -5.01
CA MET A 65 1.36 10.61 -6.15
C MET A 65 2.88 10.81 -6.18
N ARG A 66 3.35 12.01 -5.84
CA ARG A 66 4.79 12.32 -5.75
C ARG A 66 5.45 11.50 -4.63
N ASN A 67 4.78 11.35 -3.49
CA ASN A 67 5.27 10.54 -2.38
C ASN A 67 5.31 9.05 -2.71
N LEU A 68 4.30 8.56 -3.45
CA LEU A 68 4.31 7.20 -3.96
C LEU A 68 5.48 6.98 -4.93
N ALA A 69 5.70 7.89 -5.88
CA ALA A 69 6.82 7.82 -6.82
C ALA A 69 8.18 7.75 -6.11
N ARG A 70 8.44 8.66 -5.15
CA ARG A 70 9.66 8.64 -4.33
C ARG A 70 9.83 7.34 -3.55
N THR A 71 8.72 6.75 -3.09
CA THR A 71 8.76 5.48 -2.35
C THR A 71 9.08 4.32 -3.26
N LEU A 72 8.48 4.28 -4.45
CA LEU A 72 8.77 3.28 -5.47
C LEU A 72 10.23 3.38 -5.95
N GLU A 73 10.73 4.60 -6.18
CA GLU A 73 12.13 4.85 -6.55
C GLU A 73 13.11 4.32 -5.50
N ARG A 74 12.86 4.59 -4.20
CA ARG A 74 13.68 4.04 -3.10
C ARG A 74 13.66 2.52 -3.01
N HIS A 75 12.60 1.88 -3.49
CA HIS A 75 12.44 0.43 -3.43
C HIS A 75 12.54 -0.24 -4.82
N ALA A 76 13.11 0.46 -5.81
CA ALA A 76 13.16 0.00 -7.19
C ALA A 76 13.94 -1.32 -7.32
N GLU A 77 15.04 -1.46 -6.58
CA GLU A 77 15.85 -2.69 -6.55
C GLU A 77 15.00 -3.89 -6.10
N GLN A 78 14.28 -3.78 -4.99
CA GLN A 78 13.44 -4.88 -4.48
C GLN A 78 12.28 -5.19 -5.43
N ILE A 79 11.72 -4.17 -6.08
CA ILE A 79 10.68 -4.34 -7.10
C ILE A 79 11.25 -5.12 -8.30
N PHE A 80 12.46 -4.79 -8.77
CA PHE A 80 13.11 -5.48 -9.88
C PHE A 80 13.54 -6.91 -9.53
N ASN A 81 13.96 -7.17 -8.30
CA ASN A 81 14.27 -8.53 -7.82
C ASN A 81 13.07 -9.48 -7.96
N TRP A 82 11.83 -8.99 -7.84
CA TRP A 82 10.64 -9.82 -8.08
C TRP A 82 10.59 -10.35 -9.53
N PHE A 83 10.96 -9.53 -10.50
CA PHE A 83 10.99 -9.90 -11.92
C PHE A 83 12.15 -10.86 -12.22
N GLU A 84 13.31 -10.68 -11.59
CA GLU A 84 14.44 -11.61 -11.69
C GLU A 84 14.08 -12.98 -11.12
N ALA A 85 13.39 -13.00 -9.98
CA ALA A 85 12.87 -14.21 -9.34
C ALA A 85 11.64 -14.79 -10.05
N LYS A 86 11.14 -14.16 -11.13
CA LYS A 86 9.98 -14.61 -11.94
C LYS A 86 8.73 -14.92 -11.12
N GLY A 87 8.54 -14.24 -9.99
CA GLY A 87 7.42 -14.50 -9.08
C GLY A 87 7.47 -15.85 -8.35
N GLU A 88 8.61 -16.54 -8.33
CA GLU A 88 8.79 -17.82 -7.62
C GLU A 88 8.84 -17.64 -6.09
N ILE A 89 9.07 -16.41 -5.61
CA ILE A 89 9.03 -16.09 -4.19
C ILE A 89 7.57 -15.91 -3.75
N SER A 90 7.05 -16.90 -3.03
CA SER A 90 5.71 -16.84 -2.45
C SER A 90 5.63 -15.82 -1.32
N ALA A 91 4.64 -14.93 -1.38
CA ALA A 91 4.28 -14.04 -0.27
C ALA A 91 3.58 -14.77 0.89
N GLY A 92 3.17 -16.04 0.70
CA GLY A 92 2.33 -16.77 1.65
C GLY A 92 2.94 -16.95 3.04
N ALA A 93 4.27 -17.13 3.13
CA ALA A 93 4.95 -17.22 4.43
C ALA A 93 4.87 -15.89 5.21
N VAL A 94 5.09 -14.77 4.52
CA VAL A 94 5.02 -13.42 5.11
C VAL A 94 3.57 -13.07 5.48
N GLU A 95 2.60 -13.41 4.62
CA GLU A 95 1.18 -13.24 4.91
C GLU A 95 0.72 -14.07 6.11
N GLY A 96 1.16 -15.34 6.18
CA GLY A 96 0.89 -16.22 7.31
C GLY A 96 1.47 -15.66 8.61
N MET A 97 2.68 -15.11 8.58
CA MET A 97 3.28 -14.45 9.74
C MET A 97 2.49 -13.20 10.15
N ASN A 98 2.12 -12.35 9.19
CA ASN A 98 1.31 -11.15 9.43
C ASN A 98 -0.06 -11.50 10.04
N LEU A 99 -0.68 -12.58 9.58
CA LEU A 99 -1.94 -13.07 10.12
C LEU A 99 -1.78 -13.51 11.58
N LYS A 100 -0.72 -14.27 11.92
CA LYS A 100 -0.44 -14.67 13.31
C LYS A 100 -0.25 -13.46 14.22
N VAL A 101 0.57 -12.48 13.82
CA VAL A 101 0.79 -11.23 14.58
C VAL A 101 -0.53 -10.49 14.83
N LYS A 102 -1.36 -10.36 13.78
CA LYS A 102 -2.67 -9.71 13.87
C LYS A 102 -3.63 -10.46 14.79
N LEU A 103 -3.65 -11.79 14.72
CA LEU A 103 -4.48 -12.64 15.59
C LEU A 103 -4.06 -12.52 17.06
N THR A 104 -2.76 -12.62 17.35
CA THR A 104 -2.23 -12.47 18.72
C THR A 104 -2.64 -11.12 19.32
N THR A 105 -2.54 -10.04 18.53
CA THR A 105 -2.93 -8.69 18.98
C THR A 105 -4.45 -8.55 19.15
N ARG A 106 -5.26 -9.19 18.30
CA ARG A 106 -6.73 -9.15 18.40
C ARG A 106 -7.26 -9.95 19.59
N ARG A 107 -6.69 -11.13 19.86
CA ARG A 107 -7.10 -12.00 20.98
C ARG A 107 -6.87 -11.34 22.34
N SER A 108 -5.87 -10.47 22.45
CA SER A 108 -5.59 -9.73 23.69
C SER A 108 -6.42 -8.44 23.85
N TYR A 109 -7.25 -8.08 22.87
CA TYR A 109 -7.96 -6.79 22.82
C TYR A 109 -7.03 -5.56 22.92
N GLY A 110 -5.75 -5.74 22.56
CA GLY A 110 -4.71 -4.73 22.64
C GLY A 110 -3.83 -4.86 23.89
N PHE A 111 -2.55 -4.53 23.74
CA PHE A 111 -1.59 -4.53 24.84
C PHE A 111 -1.32 -3.09 25.27
N ARG A 112 -1.30 -2.85 26.59
CA ARG A 112 -0.94 -1.53 27.16
C ARG A 112 0.55 -1.24 27.06
N ASP A 113 1.36 -2.29 27.18
CA ASP A 113 2.83 -2.20 27.18
C ASP A 113 3.40 -2.89 25.93
N PRO A 114 4.28 -2.21 25.16
CA PRO A 114 4.93 -2.80 23.99
C PRO A 114 5.78 -4.04 24.30
N ASN A 115 6.38 -4.15 25.49
CA ASN A 115 7.17 -5.34 25.83
C ASN A 115 6.27 -6.56 25.98
N THR A 116 5.11 -6.40 26.59
CA THR A 116 4.09 -7.46 26.69
C THR A 116 3.67 -7.97 25.31
N LEU A 117 3.44 -7.08 24.33
CA LEU A 117 3.19 -7.48 22.95
C LEU A 117 4.35 -8.28 22.38
N LYS A 118 5.59 -7.82 22.58
CA LYS A 118 6.80 -8.50 22.09
C LYS A 118 6.92 -9.93 22.66
N TYR A 119 6.71 -10.11 23.96
CA TYR A 119 6.74 -11.43 24.59
C TYR A 119 5.62 -12.34 24.08
N ALA A 120 4.41 -11.82 23.94
CA ALA A 120 3.29 -12.58 23.39
C ALA A 120 3.56 -13.02 21.93
N LEU A 121 4.16 -12.15 21.11
CA LEU A 121 4.55 -12.48 19.75
C LEU A 121 5.64 -13.55 19.72
N TYR A 122 6.68 -13.46 20.53
CA TYR A 122 7.72 -14.49 20.59
C TYR A 122 7.18 -15.83 21.07
N HIS A 123 6.30 -15.82 22.07
CA HIS A 123 5.65 -17.04 22.57
C HIS A 123 4.79 -17.71 21.49
N ASN A 124 3.93 -16.95 20.81
CA ASN A 124 3.05 -17.47 19.76
C ASN A 124 3.80 -17.88 18.47
N LEU A 125 4.78 -17.09 18.04
CA LEU A 125 5.54 -17.37 16.81
C LEU A 125 6.56 -18.49 17.02
N GLY A 126 7.15 -18.58 18.22
CA GLY A 126 8.07 -19.64 18.60
C GLY A 126 7.39 -20.94 19.06
N ASN A 127 6.04 -20.97 19.10
CA ASN A 127 5.25 -22.11 19.57
C ASN A 127 5.74 -22.65 20.93
N LEU A 128 6.02 -21.72 21.87
CA LEU A 128 6.54 -22.09 23.17
C LEU A 128 5.47 -22.80 24.01
N PRO A 129 5.88 -23.71 24.92
CA PRO A 129 4.93 -24.41 25.77
C PRO A 129 4.14 -23.41 26.64
N GLU A 130 2.84 -23.64 26.74
CA GLU A 130 1.96 -22.92 27.67
C GLU A 130 1.93 -23.66 29.01
N PRO A 131 1.87 -22.93 30.14
CA PRO A 131 1.65 -23.56 31.43
C PRO A 131 0.29 -24.28 31.42
N PRO A 132 0.15 -25.38 32.18
CA PRO A 132 -1.11 -26.11 32.26
C PRO A 132 -2.24 -25.20 32.75
N SER A 133 -3.20 -24.91 31.88
CA SER A 133 -4.41 -24.17 32.23
C SER A 133 -5.44 -25.10 32.87
N THR A 134 -5.99 -24.66 34.01
CA THR A 134 -7.08 -25.36 34.72
C THR A 134 -8.36 -25.45 33.88
N HIS A 135 -8.56 -24.52 32.94
CA HIS A 135 -9.73 -24.49 32.07
C HIS A 135 -9.30 -24.51 30.59
N LYS A 136 -9.81 -25.49 29.85
CA LYS A 136 -9.77 -25.54 28.39
C LYS A 136 -11.19 -25.29 27.89
N PHE A 137 -11.36 -24.28 27.06
CA PHE A 137 -12.62 -23.95 26.39
C PHE A 137 -12.62 -24.51 24.96
#